data_AF-A0A3S0ICB8-F1
#
_entry.id   AF-A0A3S0ICB8-F1
#
_cell.length_a   1.000
_cell.length_b   1.000
_cell.length_c   1.000
_cell.angle_alpha   90.00
_cell.angle_beta   90.00
_cell.angle_gamma   90.00
#
_symmetry.space_group_name_H-M   'P 1'
#
loop_
_entity.id
_entity.type
_entity.pdbx_description
1 polymer ?
#
loop_
_entity_poly.entity_id
_entity_poly.type
_entity_poly.pdbx_seq_one_letter_code
_entity_poly.pdbx_strand_id
1 'polypeptide(L)'
;MKILAVCGNGLGTSFMLSLNVNKALKELNIDGDCKNMDLASAKTEQADYYIGSPEIMDQLNDGKKKTIRVVNMVNLNEIKDALKAHILEG
;
A
#
# COMPACT_ATOMS: atom_id res chain seq x y z
N MET A 1 -1.66 -3.23 -12.37
CA MET A 1 -1.90 -3.67 -10.98
C MET A 1 -2.49 -2.53 -10.16
N LYS A 2 -3.53 -2.77 -9.34
CA LYS A 2 -4.16 -1.72 -8.52
C LYS A 2 -3.72 -1.84 -7.07
N ILE A 3 -3.03 -0.83 -6.56
CA ILE A 3 -2.56 -0.77 -5.16
C ILE A 3 -3.30 0.35 -4.43
N LEU A 4 -3.78 0.08 -3.22
CA LEU A 4 -4.44 1.07 -2.37
C LEU A 4 -3.63 1.36 -1.13
N ALA A 5 -3.13 2.60 -1.03
CA ALA A 5 -2.52 3.14 0.17
C ALA A 5 -3.61 3.57 1.16
N VAL A 6 -3.75 2.83 2.26
CA VAL A 6 -4.76 3.09 3.29
C VAL A 6 -4.10 3.76 4.50
N CYS A 7 -4.63 4.92 4.90
CA CYS A 7 -4.17 5.61 6.11
C CYS A 7 -5.38 6.05 6.95
N GLY A 8 -5.30 5.92 8.27
CA GLY A 8 -6.39 6.29 9.17
C GLY A 8 -6.23 7.63 9.89
N ASN A 9 -5.04 8.24 9.87
CA ASN A 9 -4.70 9.34 10.80
C ASN A 9 -4.19 10.65 10.17
N GLY A 10 -4.25 10.84 8.84
CA GLY A 10 -3.93 12.15 8.28
C GLY A 10 -3.69 12.17 6.77
N LEU A 11 -4.40 13.09 6.10
CA LEU A 11 -4.35 13.37 4.66
C LEU A 11 -2.92 13.50 4.08
N GLY A 12 -1.96 14.01 4.85
CA GLY A 12 -0.58 14.22 4.39
C GLY A 12 0.25 12.93 4.27
N THR A 13 0.07 12.00 5.20
CA THR A 13 0.84 10.73 5.25
C THR A 13 0.41 9.78 4.14
N SER A 14 -0.88 9.76 3.79
CA SER A 14 -1.41 8.92 2.71
C SER A 14 -0.85 9.31 1.34
N PHE A 15 -0.64 10.61 1.11
CA PHE A 15 -0.17 11.12 -0.18
C PHE A 15 1.32 10.83 -0.41
N MET A 16 2.14 10.95 0.64
CA MET A 16 3.55 10.58 0.54
C MET A 16 3.73 9.08 0.27
N LEU A 17 2.93 8.24 0.93
CA LEU A 17 2.97 6.80 0.71
C LEU A 17 2.62 6.45 -0.75
N SER A 18 1.52 6.98 -1.30
CA SER A 18 1.14 6.69 -2.68
C SER A 18 2.20 7.14 -3.69
N LEU A 19 2.80 8.31 -3.48
CA LEU A 19 3.92 8.79 -4.31
C LEU A 19 5.15 7.87 -4.23
N ASN A 20 5.54 7.46 -3.03
CA ASN A 20 6.69 6.58 -2.82
C ASN A 20 6.47 5.20 -3.42
N VAL A 21 5.26 4.64 -3.26
CA VAL A 21 4.87 3.38 -3.88
C VAL A 21 4.89 3.49 -5.40
N ASN A 22 4.31 4.56 -5.97
CA ASN A 22 4.31 4.76 -7.43
C ASN A 22 5.75 4.88 -7.98
N LYS A 23 6.63 5.60 -7.27
CA LYS A 23 8.06 5.64 -7.59
C LYS A 23 8.73 4.27 -7.52
N ALA A 24 8.45 3.51 -6.45
CA ALA A 24 8.99 2.16 -6.27
C ALA A 24 8.55 1.22 -7.39
N LEU A 25 7.28 1.24 -7.78
CA LEU A 25 6.74 0.46 -8.89
C LEU A 25 7.44 0.79 -10.21
N LYS A 26 7.63 2.07 -10.51
CA LYS A 26 8.36 2.52 -11.71
C LYS A 26 9.82 2.04 -11.72
N GLU A 27 10.51 2.16 -10.58
CA GLU A 27 11.89 1.67 -10.44
C GLU A 27 11.99 0.15 -10.64
N LEU A 28 11.03 -0.59 -10.09
CA LEU A 28 10.93 -2.04 -10.21
C LEU A 28 10.40 -2.50 -11.59
N ASN A 29 10.07 -1.56 -12.50
CA ASN A 29 9.44 -1.84 -13.79
C ASN A 29 8.13 -2.65 -13.66
N ILE A 30 7.36 -2.40 -12.61
CA ILE A 30 6.06 -3.03 -12.36
C ILE A 30 4.96 -2.11 -12.90
N ASP A 31 4.10 -2.65 -13.75
CA ASP A 31 2.96 -1.91 -14.30
C ASP A 31 1.81 -1.84 -13.28
N GLY A 32 1.76 -0.75 -12.53
CA GLY A 32 0.78 -0.54 -11.48
C GLY A 32 0.63 0.90 -11.05
N ASP A 33 -0.52 1.20 -10.46
CA ASP A 33 -0.81 2.50 -9.90
C ASP A 33 -1.22 2.37 -8.43
N CYS A 34 -0.74 3.31 -7.62
CA CYS A 34 -1.07 3.38 -6.21
C CYS A 34 -1.95 4.59 -5.93
N LYS A 35 -3.16 4.35 -5.42
CA LYS A 35 -4.08 5.41 -4.97
C LYS A 35 -4.18 5.43 -3.46
N ASN A 36 -4.25 6.63 -2.88
CA ASN A 36 -4.52 6.78 -1.45
C ASN A 36 -6.03 6.83 -1.19
N MET A 37 -6.45 6.21 -0.10
CA MET A 37 -7.86 6.10 0.28
C MET A 37 -8.00 5.92 1.80
N ASP A 38 -9.13 6.33 2.36
CA ASP A 38 -9.46 6.15 3.77
C ASP A 38 -9.83 4.70 4.08
N LEU A 39 -9.63 4.26 5.34
CA LEU A 39 -9.96 2.90 5.78
C LEU A 39 -11.40 2.48 5.46
N ALA A 40 -12.37 3.38 5.67
CA ALA A 40 -13.77 3.10 5.39
C ALA A 40 -14.02 2.75 3.92
N SER A 41 -13.46 3.55 3.00
CA SER A 41 -13.58 3.33 1.57
C SER A 41 -12.78 2.11 1.11
N ALA A 42 -11.60 1.87 1.69
CA ALA A 42 -10.75 0.72 1.36
C ALA A 42 -11.39 -0.62 1.76
N LYS A 43 -12.30 -0.63 2.74
CA LYS A 43 -13.04 -1.85 3.11
C LYS A 43 -13.97 -2.32 1.98
N THR A 44 -14.62 -1.39 1.29
CA THR A 44 -15.55 -1.67 0.20
C THR A 44 -14.88 -1.69 -1.18
N GLU A 45 -13.79 -0.95 -1.34
CA GLU A 45 -13.07 -0.85 -2.60
C GLU A 45 -12.19 -2.08 -2.84
N GLN A 46 -12.24 -2.63 -4.05
CA GLN A 46 -11.41 -3.77 -4.45
C GLN A 46 -10.09 -3.31 -5.10
N ALA A 47 -8.99 -3.92 -4.67
CA ALA A 47 -7.64 -3.76 -5.19
C ALA A 47 -6.86 -5.07 -5.10
N ASP A 48 -5.79 -5.18 -5.89
CA ASP A 48 -4.88 -6.33 -5.85
C ASP A 48 -4.11 -6.37 -4.53
N TYR A 49 -3.63 -5.21 -4.09
CA TYR A 49 -2.85 -5.05 -2.87
C TYR A 49 -3.25 -3.79 -2.11
N TYR A 50 -3.24 -3.89 -0.80
CA TYR A 50 -3.49 -2.77 0.10
C TYR A 50 -2.22 -2.52 0.89
N ILE A 51 -1.76 -1.28 0.98
CA ILE A 51 -0.52 -0.91 1.66
C ILE A 51 -0.81 0.14 2.72
N GLY A 52 -0.21 0.00 3.89
CA GLY A 52 -0.36 1.00 4.95
C GLY A 52 0.22 0.53 6.27
N SER A 53 -0.05 1.29 7.33
CA SER A 53 0.45 0.93 8.66
C SER A 53 -0.15 -0.40 9.13
N PRO A 54 0.62 -1.18 9.92
CA PRO A 54 0.16 -2.47 10.43
C PRO A 54 -1.17 -2.38 11.19
N GLU A 55 -1.42 -1.31 11.95
CA GLU A 55 -2.71 -1.05 12.61
C GLU A 55 -3.89 -0.97 11.62
N ILE A 56 -3.71 -0.25 10.51
CA ILE A 56 -4.77 -0.08 9.51
C ILE A 56 -4.96 -1.36 8.70
N MET A 57 -3.85 -2.02 8.38
CA MET A 57 -3.89 -3.30 7.68
C MET A 57 -4.57 -4.36 8.54
N ASP A 58 -4.37 -4.39 9.85
CA ASP A 58 -5.07 -5.31 10.76
C ASP A 58 -6.59 -5.07 10.75
N GLN A 59 -7.00 -3.80 10.78
CA GLN A 59 -8.42 -3.43 10.67
C GLN A 59 -9.04 -3.66 9.29
N LEU A 60 -8.23 -3.69 8.24
CA LEU A 60 -8.66 -3.96 6.86
C LEU A 60 -8.58 -5.46 6.52
N ASN A 61 -7.75 -6.21 7.23
CA ASN A 61 -7.45 -7.61 6.98
C ASN A 61 -8.68 -8.47 7.31
N ASP A 62 -9.53 -8.64 6.31
CA ASP A 62 -10.72 -9.48 6.36
C ASP A 62 -10.39 -10.97 6.12
N GLY A 63 -9.10 -11.34 6.16
CA GLY A 63 -8.60 -12.70 5.90
C GLY A 63 -8.58 -13.13 4.43
N LYS A 64 -9.15 -12.33 3.53
CA LYS A 64 -9.18 -12.61 2.07
C LYS A 64 -8.38 -11.61 1.22
N LYS A 65 -8.01 -10.46 1.78
CA LYS A 65 -7.37 -9.36 1.05
C LYS A 65 -5.86 -9.40 1.21
N LYS A 66 -5.11 -9.14 0.14
CA LYS A 66 -3.64 -9.07 0.18
C LYS A 66 -3.21 -7.72 0.77
N THR A 67 -2.79 -7.73 2.03
CA THR A 67 -2.36 -6.53 2.77
C THR A 67 -0.84 -6.51 2.94
N ILE A 68 -0.23 -5.37 2.66
CA ILE A 68 1.20 -5.07 2.75
C ILE A 68 1.37 -4.10 3.90
N ARG A 69 2.09 -4.54 4.93
CA ARG A 69 2.31 -3.77 6.15
C ARG A 69 3.60 -2.99 5.99
N VAL A 70 3.52 -1.66 6.10
CA VAL A 70 4.66 -0.76 6.01
C VAL A 70 4.70 0.07 7.27
N VAL A 71 5.81 -0.02 8.00
CA VAL A 71 6.02 0.75 9.23
C VAL A 71 6.49 2.14 8.87
N ASN A 72 7.40 2.28 7.90
CA ASN A 72 7.98 3.55 7.52
C ASN A 72 7.58 4.00 6.11
N MET A 73 6.49 4.76 6.03
CA MET A 73 5.89 5.27 4.78
C MET A 73 6.80 6.25 4.02
N VAL A 74 7.86 6.73 4.66
CA VAL A 74 8.84 7.66 4.09
C VAL A 74 10.05 6.90 3.51
N ASN A 75 10.27 5.66 3.96
CA ASN A 75 11.42 4.87 3.55
C ASN A 75 11.11 4.10 2.26
N LEU A 76 11.56 4.68 1.14
CA LEU A 76 11.38 4.10 -0.19
C LEU A 76 12.00 2.70 -0.34
N ASN A 77 13.10 2.40 0.38
CA ASN A 77 13.70 1.06 0.35
C ASN A 77 12.81 0.02 1.02
N GLU A 78 12.22 0.33 2.18
CA GLU A 78 11.28 -0.58 2.87
C GLU A 78 10.06 -0.85 1.98
N ILE A 79 9.50 0.20 1.37
CA ILE A 79 8.36 0.08 0.46
C ILE A 79 8.70 -0.80 -0.74
N LYS A 80 9.85 -0.58 -1.38
CA LYS A 80 10.31 -1.41 -2.51
C LYS A 80 10.42 -2.87 -2.09
N ASP A 81 11.07 -3.14 -0.97
CA ASP A 81 11.28 -4.51 -0.47
C ASP A 81 9.96 -5.22 -0.17
N ALA A 82 9.05 -4.54 0.54
CA ALA A 82 7.72 -5.05 0.84
C ALA A 82 6.89 -5.33 -0.43
N LEU A 83 6.92 -4.41 -1.40
CA LEU A 83 6.29 -4.60 -2.71
C LEU A 83 6.91 -5.78 -3.44
N LYS A 84 8.25 -5.90 -3.47
CA LYS A 84 8.95 -6.99 -4.15
C LYS A 84 8.59 -8.34 -3.56
N ALA A 85 8.64 -8.46 -2.23
CA ALA A 85 8.32 -9.70 -1.51
C ALA A 85 6.87 -10.16 -1.73
N HIS A 86 5.93 -9.23 -1.92
CA HIS A 86 4.52 -9.58 -2.12
C HIS A 86 4.10 -9.69 -3.60
N ILE A 87 4.75 -8.97 -4.51
CA ILE A 87 4.36 -8.86 -5.92
C ILE A 87 5.23 -9.75 -6.82
N LEU A 88 6.53 -9.87 -6.56
CA LEU A 88 7.48 -10.59 -7.40
C LEU A 88 7.79 -12.00 -6.88
N GLU A 89 7.73 -12.22 -5.57
CA GLU A 89 7.97 -13.53 -4.94
C GLU A 89 6.69 -14.30 -4.56
N GLY A 90 5.51 -13.74 -4.88
CA GLY A 90 4.19 -14.29 -4.55
C GLY A 90 3.39 -14.80 -5.74
#